data_AF-A0A537QAX6-F1
#
_entry.id   AF-A0A537QAX6-F1
#
_cell.length_a   1.000
_cell.length_b   1.000
_cell.length_c   1.000
_cell.angle_alpha   90.00
_cell.angle_beta   90.00
_cell.angle_gamma   90.00
#
_symmetry.space_group_name_H-M   'P 1'
#
loop_
_entity.id
_entity.type
_entity.pdbx_description
1 polymer ?
#
loop_
_entity_poly.entity_id
_entity_poly.type
_entity_poly.pdbx_seq_one_letter_code
_entity_poly.pdbx_strand_id
1 'polypeptide(L)'
;MFTRSAGMTPHRWVMHLRLQRAIELICEGRSSLAEIAARTGSADQSHLSRWVRRVHGVSLTQLAPWPPPLKRQKSSRSVTLLSLNRIASQAVV
;
A
#
# COMPACT_ATOMS: atom_id res chain seq x y z
N MET A 1 -31.97 13.18 7.91
CA MET A 1 -31.59 11.74 7.80
C MET A 1 -30.72 11.58 6.55
N PHE A 2 -29.41 11.33 6.70
CA PHE A 2 -28.39 11.39 5.63
C PHE A 2 -28.74 10.63 4.33
N THR A 3 -29.48 9.53 4.44
CA THR A 3 -29.95 8.72 3.31
C THR A 3 -30.96 9.45 2.40
N ARG A 4 -31.72 10.42 2.92
CA ARG A 4 -32.76 11.16 2.18
C ARG A 4 -32.17 12.25 1.26
N SER A 5 -30.93 12.67 1.50
CA SER A 5 -30.25 13.73 0.74
C SER A 5 -29.09 13.21 -0.14
N ALA A 6 -28.43 12.12 0.23
CA ALA A 6 -27.29 11.57 -0.52
C ALA A 6 -27.63 10.29 -1.33
N GLY A 7 -28.84 9.73 -1.19
CA GLY A 7 -29.24 8.49 -1.87
C GLY A 7 -28.45 7.24 -1.43
N MET A 8 -27.57 7.35 -0.42
CA MET A 8 -26.74 6.27 0.08
C MET A 8 -26.57 6.31 1.60
N THR A 9 -26.20 5.17 2.18
CA THR A 9 -25.90 5.09 3.62
C THR A 9 -24.60 5.84 3.93
N PRO A 10 -24.47 6.46 5.13
CA PRO A 10 -23.24 7.14 5.55
C PRO A 10 -21.98 6.28 5.38
N HIS A 11 -22.07 4.98 5.70
CA HIS A 11 -20.97 4.04 5.51
C HIS A 11 -20.54 3.91 4.04
N ARG A 12 -21.49 3.82 3.10
CA ARG A 12 -21.19 3.76 1.66
C ARG A 12 -20.53 5.05 1.18
N TRP A 13 -20.97 6.21 1.68
CA TRP A 13 -20.35 7.50 1.36
C TRP A 13 -18.89 7.56 1.83
N VAL A 14 -18.61 7.17 3.07
CA VAL A 14 -17.24 7.14 3.60
C VAL A 14 -16.37 6.15 2.81
N MET A 15 -16.90 4.99 2.45
CA MET A 15 -16.16 4.04 1.60
C MET A 15 -15.85 4.65 0.24
N HIS A 16 -16.80 5.35 -0.39
CA HIS A 16 -16.58 6.01 -1.67
C HIS A 16 -15.42 7.02 -1.61
N LEU A 17 -15.41 7.89 -0.59
CA LEU A 17 -14.34 8.86 -0.38
C LEU A 17 -12.97 8.19 -0.16
N ARG A 18 -12.93 7.10 0.61
CA ARG A 18 -11.69 6.33 0.83
C ARG A 18 -11.18 5.71 -0.47
N LEU A 19 -12.07 5.21 -1.33
CA LEU A 19 -11.71 4.65 -2.62
C LEU A 19 -11.17 5.72 -3.58
N GLN A 20 -11.80 6.90 -3.63
CA GLN A 20 -11.29 8.02 -4.42
C GLN A 20 -9.86 8.36 -4.02
N ARG A 21 -9.61 8.50 -2.71
CA ARG A 21 -8.25 8.77 -2.21
C ARG A 21 -7.26 7.64 -2.52
N ALA A 22 -7.70 6.38 -2.45
CA ALA A 22 -6.85 5.26 -2.81
C ALA A 22 -6.42 5.32 -4.28
N ILE A 23 -7.34 5.65 -5.19
CA ILE A 23 -7.08 5.76 -6.63
C ILE A 23 -6.07 6.87 -6.90
N GLU A 24 -6.22 8.04 -6.28
CA GLU A 24 -5.24 9.13 -6.40
C GLU A 24 -3.82 8.67 -6.01
N LEU A 25 -3.68 8.00 -4.86
CA LEU A 25 -2.39 7.51 -4.39
C LEU A 25 -1.79 6.40 -5.28
N ILE A 26 -2.65 5.60 -5.90
CA ILE A 26 -2.23 4.60 -6.90
C ILE A 26 -1.69 5.30 -8.14
N CYS A 27 -2.41 6.31 -8.65
CA CYS A 27 -1.98 7.09 -9.82
C CYS A 27 -0.65 7.83 -9.60
N GLU A 28 -0.36 8.23 -8.36
CA GLU A 28 0.94 8.81 -8.00
C GLU A 28 2.09 7.81 -8.11
N GLY A 29 1.85 6.50 -7.98
CA GLY A 29 2.89 5.46 -8.10
C GLY A 29 3.96 5.45 -7.01
N ARG A 30 3.80 6.23 -5.93
CA ARG A 30 4.81 6.43 -4.87
C ARG A 30 4.69 5.50 -3.67
N SER A 31 3.58 4.78 -3.54
CA SER A 31 3.26 3.95 -2.38
C SER A 31 2.88 2.54 -2.82
N SER A 32 3.24 1.55 -2.01
CA SER A 32 2.74 0.18 -2.19
C SER A 32 1.24 0.10 -1.88
N LEU A 33 0.54 -0.89 -2.46
CA LEU A 33 -0.89 -1.08 -2.21
C LEU A 33 -1.22 -1.34 -0.73
N ALA A 34 -0.30 -1.94 0.02
CA ALA A 34 -0.42 -2.13 1.46
C ALA A 34 -0.33 -0.80 2.24
N GLU A 35 0.64 0.07 1.87
CA GLU A 35 0.74 1.42 2.45
C GLU A 35 -0.48 2.28 2.09
N ILE A 36 -1.00 2.15 0.87
CA ILE A 36 -2.21 2.85 0.43
C ILE A 36 -3.40 2.42 1.29
N ALA A 37 -3.59 1.12 1.51
CA ALA A 37 -4.66 0.62 2.39
C ALA A 37 -4.57 1.19 3.81
N ALA A 38 -3.37 1.24 4.40
CA ALA A 38 -3.16 1.85 5.71
C ALA A 38 -3.49 3.35 5.71
N ARG A 39 -3.06 4.08 4.67
CA ARG A 39 -3.32 5.54 4.52
C ARG A 39 -4.79 5.87 4.30
N THR A 40 -5.57 4.98 3.69
CA THR A 40 -7.01 5.17 3.42
C THR A 40 -7.90 4.54 4.49
N GLY A 41 -7.33 4.02 5.57
CA GLY A 41 -8.09 3.42 6.68
C GLY A 41 -8.75 2.09 6.33
N SER A 42 -8.22 1.36 5.34
CA SER A 42 -8.61 -0.02 5.05
C SER A 42 -7.84 -0.97 5.96
N ALA A 43 -8.50 -2.02 6.46
CA ALA A 43 -7.88 -3.01 7.34
C ALA A 43 -6.64 -3.67 6.72
N ASP A 44 -6.70 -3.98 5.42
CA ASP A 44 -5.59 -4.51 4.64
C ASP A 44 -5.78 -4.19 3.14
N GLN A 45 -4.77 -4.53 2.33
CA GLN A 45 -4.81 -4.41 0.87
C GLN A 45 -5.97 -5.21 0.25
N SER A 46 -6.28 -6.38 0.81
CA SER A 46 -7.32 -7.28 0.29
C SER A 46 -8.72 -6.71 0.47
N HIS A 47 -8.97 -5.99 1.56
CA HIS A 47 -10.21 -5.30 1.89
C HIS A 47 -10.40 -4.12 0.94
N LEU A 48 -9.34 -3.33 0.72
CA LEU A 48 -9.35 -2.26 -0.28
C LEU A 48 -9.65 -2.80 -1.69
N SER A 49 -8.98 -3.89 -2.09
CA SER A 49 -9.16 -4.51 -3.40
C SER A 49 -10.59 -5.05 -3.60
N ARG A 50 -11.19 -5.67 -2.57
CA ARG A 50 -12.58 -6.12 -2.58
C ARG A 50 -13.56 -4.97 -2.77
N TRP A 51 -13.33 -3.84 -2.11
CA TRP A 51 -14.19 -2.66 -2.24
C TRP A 51 -14.06 -2.01 -3.61
N VAL A 52 -12.84 -1.87 -4.14
CA VAL A 52 -12.63 -1.35 -5.50
C VAL A 52 -13.33 -2.22 -6.53
N ARG A 53 -13.15 -3.55 -6.46
CA ARG A 53 -13.82 -4.46 -7.40
C ARG A 53 -15.35 -4.41 -7.29
N ARG A 54 -15.89 -4.23 -6.08
CA ARG A 54 -17.33 -4.09 -5.85
C ARG A 54 -17.89 -2.77 -6.41
N VAL A 55 -17.14 -1.67 -6.33
CA VAL A 55 -17.63 -0.34 -6.71
C VAL A 55 -17.32 -0.01 -8.18
N HIS A 56 -16.16 -0.40 -8.69
CA HIS A 56 -15.67 -0.05 -10.02
C HIS A 56 -15.64 -1.22 -11.01
N GLY A 57 -15.92 -2.45 -10.59
CA GLY A 57 -15.90 -3.65 -11.45
C GLY A 57 -14.51 -4.12 -11.89
N VAL A 58 -13.48 -3.28 -11.74
CA VAL A 58 -12.09 -3.56 -12.10
C VAL A 58 -11.23 -3.86 -10.87
N SER A 59 -10.08 -4.52 -11.08
CA SER A 59 -9.14 -4.79 -9.98
C SER A 59 -8.30 -3.54 -9.65
N LEU A 60 -7.81 -3.48 -8.40
CA LEU A 60 -6.97 -2.39 -7.91
C LEU A 60 -5.71 -2.17 -8.77
N THR A 61 -5.14 -3.25 -9.30
CA THR A 61 -3.97 -3.23 -10.18
C THR A 61 -4.29 -2.64 -11.57
N GLN A 62 -5.52 -2.85 -12.08
CA GLN A 62 -5.94 -2.30 -13.38
C GLN A 62 -6.25 -0.80 -13.34
N LEU A 63 -6.47 -0.24 -12.16
CA LEU A 63 -6.64 1.20 -11.96
C LEU A 63 -5.31 1.97 -11.94
N ALA A 64 -4.18 1.28 -11.77
CA ALA A 64 -2.87 1.92 -11.81
C ALA A 64 -2.49 2.26 -13.26
N PRO A 65 -2.07 3.51 -13.55
CA PRO A 65 -1.48 3.83 -14.84
C PRO A 65 -0.23 2.95 -15.02
N TRP A 66 -0.23 2.17 -16.09
CA TRP A 66 0.90 1.36 -16.54
C TRP A 66 2.14 2.25 -16.77
N PRO A 67 3.37 1.91 -16.33
CA PRO A 67 3.88 0.65 -15.79
C PRO A 67 3.76 0.54 -14.25
N PRO A 68 3.67 -0.68 -13.69
CA PRO A 68 3.60 -0.88 -12.25
C PRO A 68 4.83 -0.26 -11.55
N PRO A 69 4.67 0.32 -10.34
CA PRO A 69 5.82 0.82 -9.58
C PRO A 69 6.80 -0.33 -9.42
N LEU A 70 7.99 -0.15 -10.00
CA LEU A 70 9.09 -1.09 -9.88
C LEU A 70 9.21 -1.42 -8.40
N LYS A 71 9.05 -2.71 -8.08
CA LYS A 71 9.15 -3.24 -6.71
C LYS A 71 10.39 -2.61 -6.09
N ARG A 72 10.23 -1.61 -5.21
CA ARG A 72 11.36 -1.02 -4.49
C ARG A 72 11.95 -2.15 -3.69
N GLN A 73 13.09 -2.65 -4.14
CA GLN A 73 13.90 -3.63 -3.46
C GLN A 73 14.03 -3.12 -2.03
N LYS A 74 13.52 -3.89 -1.06
CA LYS A 74 13.61 -3.51 0.34
C LYS A 74 15.08 -3.25 0.64
N SER A 75 15.40 -1.97 0.84
CA SER A 75 16.68 -1.53 1.37
C SER A 75 16.99 -2.40 2.57
N SER A 76 18.11 -3.10 2.44
CA SER A 76 18.84 -3.76 3.49
C SER A 76 18.64 -3.04 4.83
N ARG A 77 17.87 -3.64 5.73
CA ARG A 77 18.20 -3.51 7.15
C ARG A 77 19.26 -4.58 7.39
N SER A 78 20.50 -4.23 7.08
CA SER A 78 21.68 -4.92 7.60
C SER A 78 21.55 -4.93 9.13
N VAL A 79 21.11 -6.06 9.69
CA VAL A 79 21.26 -6.36 11.11
C VAL A 79 22.19 -7.55 11.23
N THR A 80 23.38 -7.44 10.64
CA THR A 80 24.57 -8.20 11.03
C THR A 80 25.82 -7.49 10.50
N LEU A 81 26.21 -6.38 11.12
CA LEU A 81 27.60 -5.91 11.09
C LEU A 81 28.10 -5.69 12.52
N LEU A 82 27.96 -6.74 13.32
CA LEU A 82 28.80 -6.94 14.51
C LEU A 82 28.95 -8.44 14.76
N SER A 83 29.63 -9.12 13.83
CA SER A 83 30.23 -10.42 14.11
C SER A 83 31.72 -10.29 13.85
N LEU A 84 32.40 -9.82 14.89
CA LEU A 84 33.76 -10.20 15.31
C LEU A 84 34.65 -10.88 14.26
N ASN A 85 35.14 -10.15 13.26
CA ASN A 85 36.35 -10.56 12.55
C ASN A 85 37.56 -10.00 13.29
N ARG A 86 37.87 -10.58 14.46
CA ARG A 86 39.06 -10.27 15.27
C ARG A 86 39.78 -11.57 15.68
N ILE A 87 39.97 -12.51 14.74
CA ILE A 87 40.85 -13.68 14.93
C ILE A 87 41.63 -14.01 13.63
N ALA A 88 42.19 -13.00 12.96
CA ALA A 88 43.08 -13.26 11.80
C ALA A 88 44.16 -12.19 11.59
N SER A 89 44.81 -11.70 12.65
CA SER A 89 46.07 -10.94 12.54
C SER A 89 46.95 -11.07 13.79
N GLN A 90 47.08 -12.30 14.30
CA GLN A 90 48.26 -12.73 15.06
C GLN A 90 48.84 -13.94 14.33
N ALA A 91 49.56 -13.67 13.24
CA ALA A 91 50.47 -14.59 12.59
C ALA A 91 51.34 -13.78 11.60
N VAL A 92 52.67 -13.78 11.82
CA VAL A 92 53.75 -13.39 10.87
C VAL A 92 53.83 -11.86 10.66
N VAL A 93 54.78 -11.08 11.24
CA VAL A 93 56.24 -11.16 11.40
C VAL A 93 56.63 -10.34 12.63
#